data_AF-A0A263BR28-F1
#
_entry.id   AF-A0A263BR28-F1
#
_cell.length_a   1.000
_cell.length_b   1.000
_cell.length_c   1.000
_cell.angle_alpha   90.00
_cell.angle_beta   90.00
_cell.angle_gamma   90.00
#
_symmetry.space_group_name_H-M   'P 1'
#
loop_
_entity.id
_entity.type
_entity.pdbx_description
1 polymer ?
#
loop_
_entity_poly.entity_id
_entity_poly.type
_entity_poly.pdbx_seq_one_letter_code
_entity_poly.pdbx_strand_id
1 'polypeptide(L)'
;MNIKTLLDFVKFKRIPLNILILSVISTIGALVIGIIDGWHLWLIALTMIAPWIFIFAFEAQWCYKHYKWYTIFYMTVLMQGGHFVEHIAQIIQIHFLYYPPEHAHGIFGALDQEWIHFIWNTALLIFNILLIKKFPKNIFLWINAVAVLWHQFEHSYIMWVYLTTGVSGDPGLLSQGGLILGGLPFIRAEIHFIYNILETLPLTIAFILQLRSSYNDWLKTSFPMFTEKQLFKISKHHKVIQYKKGDVILCEGDNDKNLYIITTGLIKQSRKQRNGRERILKIFSEEDRFGGLGVITKKASNKTYTCLTDVEVIKVNGKAFLSVFRNKI
;
A
#
# COMPACT_ATOMS: atom_id res chain seq x y z
N MET A 1 -8.41 8.82 -13.26
CA MET A 1 -7.61 8.14 -12.22
C MET A 1 -7.79 8.88 -10.91
N ASN A 2 -7.95 8.20 -9.76
CA ASN A 2 -7.94 8.86 -8.45
C ASN A 2 -6.50 9.15 -8.03
N ILE A 3 -5.88 10.14 -8.67
CA ILE A 3 -4.46 10.50 -8.47
C ILE A 3 -4.20 10.76 -6.98
N LYS A 4 -5.18 11.33 -6.27
CA LYS A 4 -5.08 11.59 -4.85
C LYS A 4 -4.83 10.31 -4.04
N THR A 5 -5.62 9.26 -4.25
CA THR A 5 -5.42 8.01 -3.52
C THR A 5 -4.07 7.36 -3.85
N LEU A 6 -3.63 7.42 -5.11
CA LEU A 6 -2.28 6.97 -5.47
C LEU A 6 -1.20 7.76 -4.71
N LEU A 7 -1.33 9.09 -4.66
CA LEU A 7 -0.41 9.95 -3.89
C LEU A 7 -0.45 9.66 -2.40
N ASP A 8 -1.58 9.19 -1.86
CA ASP A 8 -1.69 8.82 -0.46
C ASP A 8 -0.94 7.52 -0.14
N PHE A 9 -0.77 6.60 -1.10
CA PHE A 9 0.04 5.38 -0.92
C PHE A 9 1.55 5.64 -0.99
N VAL A 10 2.01 6.63 -1.75
CA VAL A 10 3.45 6.87 -1.98
C VAL A 10 4.04 7.98 -1.11
N LYS A 11 3.23 8.70 -0.34
CA LYS A 11 3.68 9.78 0.54
C LYS A 11 3.65 9.35 1.99
N PHE A 12 4.74 9.56 2.72
CA PHE A 12 4.78 9.46 4.17
C PHE A 12 3.80 10.47 4.80
N LYS A 13 2.86 10.00 5.62
CA LYS A 13 1.83 10.82 6.27
C LYS A 13 2.06 10.99 7.76
N ARG A 14 2.63 9.97 8.41
CA ARG A 14 2.77 9.92 9.87
C ARG A 14 4.20 10.06 10.32
N ILE A 15 5.16 9.77 9.45
CA ILE A 15 6.57 9.76 9.81
C ILE A 15 7.11 11.20 9.85
N PRO A 16 7.61 11.66 11.00
CA PRO A 16 8.28 12.94 11.14
C PRO A 16 9.49 13.07 10.21
N LEU A 17 9.73 14.27 9.68
CA LEU A 17 10.82 14.52 8.73
C LEU A 17 12.20 14.16 9.30
N ASN A 18 12.43 14.38 10.60
CA ASN A 18 13.68 14.02 11.26
C ASN A 18 13.93 12.49 11.28
N ILE A 19 12.88 11.66 11.41
CA ILE A 19 13.01 10.20 11.33
C ILE A 19 13.36 9.77 9.90
N LEU A 20 12.75 10.39 8.89
CA LEU A 20 13.09 10.14 7.48
C LEU A 20 14.55 10.51 7.20
N ILE A 21 15.00 11.69 7.63
CA ILE A 21 16.39 12.14 7.47
C ILE A 21 17.36 11.17 8.15
N LEU A 22 17.07 10.77 9.40
CA LEU A 22 17.92 9.83 10.13
C LEU A 22 18.02 8.47 9.42
N SER A 23 16.92 7.99 8.84
CA SER A 23 16.88 6.72 8.11
C SER A 23 17.69 6.77 6.82
N VAL A 24 17.63 7.90 6.10
CA VAL A 24 18.48 8.15 4.92
C VAL A 24 19.96 8.19 5.32
N ILE A 25 20.32 8.92 6.37
CA ILE A 25 21.70 8.98 6.87
C ILE A 25 22.20 7.58 7.28
N SER A 26 21.39 6.82 8.00
CA SER A 26 21.70 5.44 8.39
C SER A 26 21.92 4.54 7.18
N THR A 27 21.11 4.70 6.13
CA THR A 27 21.22 3.91 4.88
C THR A 27 22.53 4.23 4.16
N ILE A 28 22.89 5.51 4.04
CA ILE A 28 24.14 5.96 3.41
C ILE A 28 25.33 5.49 4.24
N GLY A 29 25.27 5.61 5.57
CA GLY A 29 26.32 5.12 6.46
C GLY A 29 26.57 3.62 6.31
N ALA A 30 25.49 2.81 6.32
CA ALA A 30 25.57 1.37 6.10
C ALA A 30 26.18 1.01 4.74
N LEU A 31 25.79 1.72 3.68
CA LEU A 31 26.35 1.53 2.34
C LEU A 31 27.85 1.83 2.30
N VAL A 32 28.27 2.98 2.86
CA VAL A 32 29.69 3.39 2.86
C VAL A 32 30.55 2.42 3.67
N ILE A 33 30.12 2.08 4.88
CA ILE A 33 30.82 1.11 5.74
C ILE A 33 30.90 -0.25 5.04
N GLY A 34 29.79 -0.74 4.50
CA GLY A 34 29.75 -2.02 3.82
C GLY A 34 30.67 -2.10 2.59
N ILE A 35 30.81 -1.00 1.83
CA ILE A 35 31.76 -0.94 0.71
C ILE A 35 33.21 -0.92 1.22
N ILE A 36 33.53 -0.12 2.22
CA ILE A 36 34.90 0.01 2.77
C ILE A 36 35.37 -1.32 3.37
N ASP A 37 34.49 -1.98 4.12
CA ASP A 37 34.79 -3.24 4.82
C ASP A 37 34.63 -4.48 3.91
N GLY A 38 34.23 -4.29 2.64
CA GLY A 38 34.11 -5.37 1.67
C GLY A 38 32.98 -6.37 1.97
N TRP A 39 31.87 -5.91 2.54
CA TRP A 39 30.71 -6.76 2.83
C TRP A 39 30.11 -7.36 1.55
N HIS A 40 29.51 -8.54 1.70
CA HIS A 40 28.71 -9.13 0.62
C HIS A 40 27.52 -8.23 0.25
N LEU A 41 27.18 -8.18 -1.04
CA LEU A 41 26.12 -7.32 -1.58
C LEU A 41 24.77 -7.50 -0.85
N TRP A 42 24.38 -8.74 -0.53
CA TRP A 42 23.14 -9.03 0.17
C TRP A 42 23.09 -8.41 1.58
N LEU A 43 24.23 -8.35 2.28
CA LEU A 43 24.33 -7.79 3.63
C LEU A 43 24.24 -6.26 3.59
N ILE A 44 24.87 -5.64 2.59
CA ILE A 44 24.74 -4.20 2.32
C ILE A 44 23.27 -3.87 2.05
N ALA A 45 22.62 -4.61 1.14
CA ALA A 45 21.21 -4.38 0.81
C ALA A 45 20.28 -4.58 2.01
N LEU A 46 20.49 -5.62 2.82
CA LEU A 46 19.68 -5.87 4.02
C LEU A 46 19.79 -4.74 5.04
N THR A 47 21.01 -4.27 5.33
CA THR A 47 21.25 -3.18 6.28
C THR A 47 20.72 -1.84 5.77
N MET A 48 20.74 -1.61 4.45
CA MET A 48 20.11 -0.46 3.83
C MET A 48 18.58 -0.47 3.94
N ILE A 49 17.93 -1.64 3.86
CA ILE A 49 16.47 -1.77 3.93
C ILE A 49 15.98 -1.75 5.39
N ALA A 50 16.76 -2.27 6.34
CA ALA A 50 16.32 -2.46 7.73
C ALA A 50 15.70 -1.22 8.40
N PRO A 51 16.25 0.00 8.30
CA PRO A 51 15.64 1.22 8.87
C PRO A 51 14.26 1.52 8.29
N TRP A 52 14.01 1.12 7.04
CA TRP A 52 12.78 1.41 6.32
C TRP A 52 11.66 0.43 6.63
N ILE A 53 11.96 -0.80 7.07
CA ILE A 53 10.94 -1.83 7.34
C ILE A 53 9.88 -1.31 8.31
N PHE A 54 10.31 -0.70 9.42
CA PHE A 54 9.39 -0.15 10.42
C PHE A 54 8.61 1.06 9.90
N ILE A 55 9.28 1.95 9.16
CA ILE A 55 8.66 3.12 8.54
C ILE A 55 7.55 2.69 7.58
N PHE A 56 7.84 1.74 6.70
CA PHE A 56 6.87 1.17 5.77
C PHE A 56 5.74 0.44 6.52
N ALA A 57 6.02 -0.27 7.61
CA ALA A 57 4.98 -0.90 8.41
C ALA A 57 4.01 0.13 9.02
N PHE A 58 4.52 1.24 9.57
CA PHE A 58 3.67 2.32 10.11
C PHE A 58 2.83 3.00 9.03
N GLU A 59 3.40 3.26 7.86
CA GLU A 59 2.63 3.84 6.74
C GLU A 59 1.63 2.84 6.13
N ALA A 60 1.98 1.56 6.05
CA ALA A 60 1.07 0.50 5.62
C ALA A 60 -0.14 0.38 6.57
N GLN A 61 0.06 0.52 7.88
CA GLN A 61 -1.02 0.58 8.86
C GLN A 61 -1.94 1.79 8.63
N TRP A 62 -1.38 2.97 8.35
CA TRP A 62 -2.17 4.16 8.02
C TRP A 62 -2.99 3.93 6.75
N CYS A 63 -2.33 3.47 5.68
CA CYS A 63 -2.98 3.13 4.42
C CYS A 63 -4.10 2.12 4.66
N TYR A 64 -3.88 1.07 5.45
CA TYR A 64 -4.89 0.06 5.76
C TYR A 64 -6.10 0.64 6.51
N LYS A 65 -5.88 1.53 7.48
CA LYS A 65 -6.97 2.24 8.17
C LYS A 65 -7.83 3.07 7.21
N HIS A 66 -7.23 3.65 6.17
CA HIS A 66 -7.95 4.51 5.22
C HIS A 66 -8.50 3.81 3.98
N TYR A 67 -7.88 2.71 3.53
CA TYR A 67 -8.15 2.14 2.21
C TYR A 67 -8.24 0.60 2.20
N LYS A 68 -8.10 -0.08 3.36
CA LYS A 68 -8.25 -1.53 3.58
C LYS A 68 -7.75 -2.40 2.42
N TRP A 69 -8.66 -2.91 1.60
CA TRP A 69 -8.37 -3.84 0.50
C TRP A 69 -7.45 -3.24 -0.58
N TYR A 70 -7.51 -1.93 -0.81
CA TYR A 70 -6.58 -1.27 -1.73
C TYR A 70 -5.15 -1.27 -1.18
N THR A 71 -4.98 -1.27 0.14
CA THR A 71 -3.66 -1.41 0.78
C THR A 71 -3.10 -2.80 0.62
N ILE A 72 -3.92 -3.84 0.80
CA ILE A 72 -3.48 -5.22 0.52
C ILE A 72 -3.01 -5.32 -0.93
N PHE A 73 -3.80 -4.80 -1.88
CA PHE A 73 -3.44 -4.78 -3.30
C PHE A 73 -2.14 -4.00 -3.54
N TYR A 74 -2.01 -2.80 -2.99
CA TYR A 74 -0.79 -1.99 -3.09
C TYR A 74 0.44 -2.74 -2.56
N MET A 75 0.32 -3.39 -1.39
CA MET A 75 1.42 -4.17 -0.80
C MET A 75 1.78 -5.37 -1.67
N THR A 76 0.81 -6.07 -2.27
CA THR A 76 1.10 -7.15 -3.22
C THR A 76 1.87 -6.64 -4.43
N VAL A 77 1.48 -5.50 -5.01
CA VAL A 77 2.21 -4.87 -6.13
C VAL A 77 3.63 -4.45 -5.71
N LEU A 78 3.75 -3.81 -4.55
CA LEU A 78 5.02 -3.30 -4.04
C LEU A 78 6.01 -4.45 -3.78
N MET A 79 5.54 -5.49 -3.09
CA MET A 79 6.33 -6.68 -2.80
C MET A 79 6.74 -7.37 -4.10
N GLN A 80 5.79 -7.64 -5.00
CA GLN A 80 6.09 -8.28 -6.29
C GLN A 80 7.07 -7.45 -7.13
N GLY A 81 6.96 -6.12 -7.09
CA GLY A 81 7.92 -5.22 -7.73
C GLY A 81 9.32 -5.36 -7.13
N GLY A 82 9.44 -5.48 -5.80
CA GLY A 82 10.72 -5.75 -5.14
C GLY A 82 11.34 -7.09 -5.54
N HIS A 83 10.53 -8.16 -5.59
CA HIS A 83 10.97 -9.45 -6.12
C HIS A 83 11.37 -9.37 -7.60
N PHE A 84 10.66 -8.60 -8.42
CA PHE A 84 11.04 -8.43 -9.81
C PHE A 84 12.35 -7.65 -9.97
N VAL A 85 12.65 -6.70 -9.08
CA VAL A 85 13.97 -6.01 -9.05
C VAL A 85 15.11 -6.98 -8.78
N GLU A 86 14.91 -7.99 -7.95
CA GLU A 86 15.88 -9.07 -7.74
C GLU A 86 16.21 -9.80 -9.04
N HIS A 87 15.18 -10.14 -9.83
CA HIS A 87 15.34 -10.80 -11.13
C HIS A 87 15.95 -9.88 -12.19
N ILE A 88 15.63 -8.58 -12.16
CA ILE A 88 16.32 -7.60 -13.01
C ILE A 88 17.81 -7.57 -12.69
N ALA A 89 18.18 -7.56 -11.40
CA ALA A 89 19.59 -7.59 -10.99
C ALA A 89 20.28 -8.88 -11.47
N GLN A 90 19.61 -10.02 -11.40
CA GLN A 90 20.11 -11.30 -11.90
C GLN A 90 20.36 -11.26 -13.42
N ILE A 91 19.41 -10.75 -14.21
CA ILE A 91 19.58 -10.61 -15.67
C ILE A 91 20.71 -9.63 -16.02
N ILE A 92 20.88 -8.55 -15.25
CA ILE A 92 22.01 -7.63 -15.41
C ILE A 92 23.34 -8.34 -15.16
N GLN A 93 23.44 -9.15 -14.10
CA GLN A 93 24.64 -9.93 -13.80
C GLN A 93 25.02 -10.84 -14.98
N ILE A 94 24.05 -11.52 -15.58
CA ILE A 94 24.29 -12.48 -16.67
C ILE A 94 24.68 -11.75 -17.97
N HIS A 95 23.88 -10.79 -18.42
CA HIS A 95 24.01 -10.24 -19.78
C HIS A 95 24.90 -8.99 -19.87
N PHE A 96 25.10 -8.27 -18.77
CA PHE A 96 25.88 -7.02 -18.78
C PHE A 96 27.17 -7.12 -17.97
N LEU A 97 27.18 -7.92 -16.91
CA LEU A 97 28.38 -8.19 -16.11
C LEU A 97 29.07 -9.50 -16.49
N TYR A 98 28.48 -10.28 -17.41
CA TYR A 98 29.01 -11.55 -17.93
C TYR A 98 29.30 -12.58 -16.83
N TYR A 99 28.51 -12.57 -15.77
CA TYR A 99 28.59 -13.60 -14.74
C TYR A 99 28.06 -14.92 -15.32
N PRO A 100 28.73 -16.05 -15.06
CA PRO A 100 28.15 -17.35 -15.36
C PRO A 100 26.78 -17.48 -14.67
N PRO A 101 25.75 -18.08 -15.32
CA PRO A 101 24.41 -18.19 -14.75
C PRO A 101 24.37 -18.81 -13.35
N GLU A 102 25.26 -19.75 -13.07
CA GLU A 102 25.44 -20.41 -11.78
C GLU A 102 26.01 -19.51 -10.67
N HIS A 103 26.52 -18.33 -11.00
CA HIS A 103 27.01 -17.32 -10.06
C HIS A 103 26.12 -16.07 -10.01
N ALA A 104 25.15 -15.95 -10.93
CA ALA A 104 24.22 -14.84 -10.98
C ALA A 104 23.06 -15.10 -10.03
N HIS A 105 23.16 -14.55 -8.82
CA HIS A 105 22.23 -14.78 -7.72
C HIS A 105 21.39 -13.54 -7.36
N GLY A 106 21.37 -12.50 -8.20
CA GLY A 106 20.70 -11.24 -7.85
C GLY A 106 21.36 -10.53 -6.66
N ILE A 107 20.59 -9.79 -5.88
CA ILE A 107 21.05 -9.05 -4.70
C ILE A 107 20.94 -9.93 -3.43
N PHE A 108 19.86 -10.70 -3.30
CA PHE A 108 19.51 -11.51 -2.14
C PHE A 108 19.57 -13.03 -2.38
N GLY A 109 19.70 -13.50 -3.60
CA GLY A 109 19.69 -14.94 -3.93
C GLY A 109 20.86 -15.76 -3.36
N ALA A 110 21.74 -15.19 -2.54
CA ALA A 110 22.60 -15.98 -1.66
C ALA A 110 21.81 -16.73 -0.56
N LEU A 111 20.53 -16.38 -0.36
CA LEU A 111 19.61 -17.03 0.55
C LEU A 111 18.85 -18.17 -0.17
N ASP A 112 18.63 -19.29 0.52
CA ASP A 112 17.95 -20.52 0.06
C ASP A 112 16.92 -20.31 -1.06
N GLN A 113 17.39 -20.40 -2.31
CA GLN A 113 16.65 -19.88 -3.45
C GLN A 113 15.37 -20.66 -3.70
N GLU A 114 15.42 -21.99 -3.62
CA GLU A 114 14.27 -22.85 -3.93
C GLU A 114 13.10 -22.56 -2.98
N TRP A 115 13.37 -22.52 -1.67
CA TRP A 115 12.34 -22.24 -0.67
C TRP A 115 11.80 -20.81 -0.76
N ILE A 116 12.67 -19.82 -0.94
CA ILE A 116 12.25 -18.42 -1.04
C ILE A 116 11.31 -18.23 -2.23
N HIS A 117 11.68 -18.73 -3.41
CA HIS A 117 10.82 -18.60 -4.59
C HIS A 117 9.52 -19.37 -4.44
N PHE A 118 9.55 -20.58 -3.88
CA PHE A 118 8.33 -21.37 -3.69
C PHE A 118 7.34 -20.69 -2.72
N ILE A 119 7.84 -20.19 -1.58
CA ILE A 119 7.03 -19.44 -0.61
C ILE A 119 6.48 -18.15 -1.24
N TRP A 120 7.31 -17.45 -2.00
CA TRP A 120 6.93 -16.20 -2.65
C TRP A 120 5.79 -16.40 -3.66
N ASN A 121 5.95 -17.35 -4.59
CA ASN A 121 4.92 -17.66 -5.59
C ASN A 121 3.62 -18.16 -4.94
N THR A 122 3.74 -18.95 -3.87
CA THR A 122 2.57 -19.42 -3.12
C THR A 122 1.82 -18.25 -2.46
N ALA A 123 2.56 -17.32 -1.84
CA ALA A 123 1.97 -16.12 -1.26
C ALA A 123 1.30 -15.24 -2.31
N LEU A 124 1.96 -15.02 -3.45
CA LEU A 124 1.41 -14.26 -4.58
C LEU A 124 0.11 -14.88 -5.09
N LEU A 125 0.05 -16.21 -5.23
CA LEU A 125 -1.16 -16.94 -5.62
C LEU A 125 -2.30 -16.74 -4.60
N ILE A 126 -2.01 -16.88 -3.30
CA ILE A 126 -3.00 -16.66 -2.24
C ILE A 126 -3.54 -15.22 -2.29
N PHE A 127 -2.67 -14.23 -2.39
CA PHE A 127 -3.09 -12.82 -2.48
C PHE A 127 -3.88 -12.54 -3.75
N ASN A 128 -3.47 -13.09 -4.91
CA ASN A 128 -4.22 -12.97 -6.15
C ASN A 128 -5.65 -13.52 -6.00
N ILE A 129 -5.82 -14.71 -5.42
CA ILE A 129 -7.14 -15.31 -5.15
C ILE A 129 -7.98 -14.41 -4.23
N LEU A 130 -7.39 -13.86 -3.15
CA LEU A 130 -8.09 -12.94 -2.24
C LEU A 130 -8.53 -11.66 -2.96
N LEU A 131 -7.67 -11.09 -3.80
CA LEU A 131 -7.97 -9.90 -4.60
C LEU A 131 -9.04 -10.16 -5.64
N ILE A 132 -9.06 -11.34 -6.29
CA ILE A 132 -10.13 -11.74 -7.21
C ILE A 132 -11.46 -11.86 -6.49
N LYS A 133 -11.51 -12.52 -5.32
CA LYS A 133 -12.73 -12.61 -4.50
C LYS A 133 -13.27 -11.22 -4.16
N LYS A 134 -12.38 -10.26 -3.90
CA LYS A 134 -12.76 -8.89 -3.58
C LYS A 134 -13.15 -8.05 -4.81
N PHE A 135 -12.45 -8.22 -5.92
CA PHE A 135 -12.56 -7.41 -7.14
C PHE A 135 -12.79 -8.29 -8.39
N PRO A 136 -13.88 -9.10 -8.43
CA PRO A 136 -14.06 -10.13 -9.47
C PRO A 136 -14.24 -9.57 -10.88
N LYS A 137 -14.59 -8.28 -11.01
CA LYS A 137 -14.78 -7.59 -12.29
C LYS A 137 -13.47 -7.08 -12.90
N ASN A 138 -12.34 -7.21 -12.21
CA ASN A 138 -11.05 -6.74 -12.71
C ASN A 138 -10.40 -7.82 -13.58
N ILE A 139 -10.53 -7.66 -14.91
CA ILE A 139 -10.02 -8.65 -15.88
C ILE A 139 -8.51 -8.88 -15.78
N PHE A 140 -7.73 -7.86 -15.41
CA PHE A 140 -6.28 -7.97 -15.30
C PHE A 140 -5.84 -8.80 -14.09
N LEU A 141 -6.66 -8.91 -13.03
CA LEU A 141 -6.41 -9.86 -11.95
C LEU A 141 -6.56 -11.30 -12.43
N TRP A 142 -7.52 -11.57 -13.31
CA TRP A 142 -7.71 -12.90 -13.91
C TRP A 142 -6.59 -13.24 -14.89
N ILE A 143 -6.15 -12.28 -15.71
CA ILE A 143 -4.95 -12.45 -16.56
C ILE A 143 -3.72 -12.76 -15.69
N ASN A 144 -3.53 -11.98 -14.61
CA ASN A 144 -2.46 -12.24 -13.65
C ASN A 144 -2.58 -13.64 -13.01
N ALA A 145 -3.79 -14.11 -12.68
CA ALA A 145 -4.00 -15.42 -12.08
C ALA A 145 -3.50 -16.56 -12.96
N VAL A 146 -3.68 -16.47 -14.28
CA VAL A 146 -3.17 -17.48 -15.21
C VAL A 146 -1.64 -17.52 -15.17
N ALA A 147 -0.98 -16.36 -15.19
CA ALA A 147 0.48 -16.27 -15.11
C ALA A 147 1.00 -16.81 -13.77
N VAL A 148 0.42 -16.38 -12.65
CA VAL A 148 0.81 -16.80 -11.30
C VAL A 148 0.59 -18.30 -11.08
N LEU A 149 -0.51 -18.86 -11.59
CA LEU A 149 -0.77 -20.30 -11.53
C LEU A 149 0.27 -21.10 -12.34
N TRP A 150 0.59 -20.64 -13.55
CA TRP A 150 1.61 -21.27 -14.37
C TRP A 150 2.98 -21.25 -13.69
N HIS A 151 3.38 -20.09 -13.17
CA HIS A 151 4.66 -19.93 -12.52
C HIS A 151 4.75 -20.73 -11.22
N GLN A 152 3.68 -20.76 -10.42
CA GLN A 152 3.59 -21.62 -9.24
C GLN A 152 3.70 -23.11 -9.62
N PHE A 153 3.11 -23.52 -10.74
CA PHE A 153 3.23 -24.90 -11.21
C PHE A 153 4.68 -25.27 -11.52
N GLU A 154 5.42 -24.39 -12.21
CA GLU A 154 6.85 -24.58 -12.45
C GLU A 154 7.65 -24.63 -11.15
N HIS A 155 7.41 -23.72 -10.20
CA HIS A 155 8.07 -23.78 -8.90
C HIS A 155 7.72 -25.01 -8.08
N SER A 156 6.51 -25.55 -8.23
CA SER A 156 6.12 -26.80 -7.59
C SER A 156 6.90 -27.98 -8.18
N TYR A 157 7.12 -27.99 -9.50
CA TYR A 157 7.97 -28.97 -10.16
C TYR A 157 9.43 -28.86 -9.72
N ILE A 158 10.03 -27.67 -9.78
CA ILE A 158 11.42 -27.46 -9.37
C ILE A 158 11.61 -27.86 -7.90
N MET A 159 10.68 -27.47 -7.02
CA MET A 159 10.70 -27.86 -5.61
C MET A 159 10.62 -29.38 -5.46
N TRP A 160 9.78 -30.06 -6.24
CA TRP A 160 9.72 -31.53 -6.24
C TRP A 160 11.05 -32.16 -6.66
N VAL A 161 11.71 -31.63 -7.70
CA VAL A 161 13.05 -32.11 -8.10
C VAL A 161 14.06 -31.87 -6.97
N TYR A 162 14.13 -30.65 -6.44
CA TYR A 162 15.03 -30.30 -5.33
C TYR A 162 14.85 -31.22 -4.11
N LEU A 163 13.61 -31.50 -3.72
CA LEU A 163 13.31 -32.38 -2.58
C LEU A 163 13.65 -33.86 -2.84
N THR A 164 13.73 -34.28 -4.10
CA THR A 164 14.04 -35.67 -4.46
C THR A 164 15.52 -35.89 -4.79
N THR A 165 16.20 -34.90 -5.35
CA THR A 165 17.62 -34.99 -5.77
C THR A 165 18.58 -34.32 -4.81
N GLY A 166 18.10 -33.36 -4.01
CA GLY A 166 18.93 -32.46 -3.21
C GLY A 166 19.68 -31.40 -4.03
N VAL A 167 19.47 -31.35 -5.35
CA VAL A 167 20.16 -30.43 -6.26
C VAL A 167 19.28 -29.22 -6.53
N SER A 168 19.81 -28.02 -6.27
CA SER A 168 19.16 -26.74 -6.55
C SER A 168 19.48 -26.26 -7.96
N GLY A 169 18.56 -25.49 -8.57
CA GLY A 169 18.86 -24.81 -9.83
C GLY A 169 18.51 -25.58 -11.10
N ASP A 170 17.72 -26.64 -10.99
CA ASP A 170 17.26 -27.41 -12.16
C ASP A 170 16.45 -26.55 -13.16
N PRO A 171 16.53 -26.86 -14.47
CA PRO A 171 16.00 -26.04 -15.56
C PRO A 171 14.46 -25.91 -15.60
N GLY A 172 13.74 -26.44 -14.63
CA GLY A 172 12.29 -26.30 -14.57
C GLY A 172 11.58 -26.93 -15.75
N LEU A 173 10.49 -26.29 -16.19
CA LEU A 173 9.61 -26.87 -17.22
C LEU A 173 10.01 -26.44 -18.63
N LEU A 174 10.25 -25.14 -18.83
CA LEU A 174 10.43 -24.56 -20.17
C LEU A 174 11.82 -23.99 -20.44
N SER A 175 12.72 -23.91 -19.46
CA SER A 175 14.09 -23.45 -19.75
C SER A 175 14.92 -24.54 -20.41
N GLN A 176 16.07 -24.19 -20.95
CA GLN A 176 16.95 -25.10 -21.69
C GLN A 176 17.27 -26.35 -20.87
N GLY A 177 16.92 -27.53 -21.39
CA GLY A 177 17.02 -28.80 -20.67
C GLY A 177 15.82 -29.14 -19.77
N GLY A 178 14.75 -28.35 -19.85
CA GLY A 178 13.53 -28.49 -19.08
C GLY A 178 12.66 -29.66 -19.48
N LEU A 179 11.68 -29.99 -18.62
CA LEU A 179 10.84 -31.18 -18.75
C LEU A 179 10.01 -31.21 -20.04
N ILE A 180 9.50 -30.06 -20.48
CA ILE A 180 8.56 -30.00 -21.59
C ILE A 180 9.34 -29.82 -22.90
N LEU A 181 9.34 -30.86 -23.73
CA LEU A 181 9.98 -30.88 -25.06
C LEU A 181 11.48 -30.56 -25.05
N GLY A 182 12.17 -30.77 -23.92
CA GLY A 182 13.58 -30.42 -23.75
C GLY A 182 13.83 -28.92 -23.49
N GLY A 183 12.76 -28.13 -23.35
CA GLY A 183 12.83 -26.70 -23.08
C GLY A 183 12.98 -25.80 -24.31
N LEU A 184 12.87 -24.51 -24.07
CA LEU A 184 13.16 -23.43 -25.01
C LEU A 184 14.66 -23.09 -24.98
N PRO A 185 15.20 -22.40 -26.00
CA PRO A 185 16.61 -21.99 -26.04
C PRO A 185 16.89 -20.77 -25.15
N PHE A 186 16.42 -20.81 -23.90
CA PHE A 186 16.58 -19.77 -22.89
C PHE A 186 17.01 -20.40 -21.58
N ILE A 187 17.93 -19.76 -20.86
CA ILE A 187 18.35 -20.25 -19.54
C ILE A 187 17.23 -20.05 -18.52
N ARG A 188 17.29 -20.79 -17.40
CA ARG A 188 16.30 -20.73 -16.31
C ARG A 188 16.01 -19.29 -15.86
N ALA A 189 17.05 -18.48 -15.67
CA ALA A 189 16.91 -17.09 -15.24
C ALA A 189 16.12 -16.22 -16.25
N GLU A 190 16.32 -16.42 -17.55
CA GLU A 190 15.59 -15.68 -18.60
C GLU A 190 14.11 -16.06 -18.64
N ILE A 191 13.80 -17.37 -18.57
CA ILE A 191 12.42 -17.84 -18.49
C ILE A 191 11.73 -17.31 -17.24
N HIS A 192 12.41 -17.39 -16.08
CA HIS A 192 11.92 -16.88 -14.82
C HIS A 192 11.66 -15.35 -14.87
N PHE A 193 12.54 -14.59 -15.53
CA PHE A 193 12.36 -13.17 -15.77
C PHE A 193 11.11 -12.86 -16.61
N ILE A 194 10.85 -13.65 -17.66
CA ILE A 194 9.64 -13.52 -18.49
C ILE A 194 8.38 -13.76 -17.64
N TYR A 195 8.36 -14.79 -16.80
CA TYR A 195 7.23 -15.03 -15.90
C TYR A 195 7.00 -13.87 -14.95
N ASN A 196 8.05 -13.32 -14.35
CA ASN A 196 7.91 -12.16 -13.48
C ASN A 196 7.35 -10.93 -14.21
N ILE A 197 7.66 -10.72 -15.49
CA ILE A 197 7.01 -9.68 -16.31
C ILE A 197 5.51 -9.97 -16.44
N LEU A 198 5.15 -11.21 -16.82
CA LEU A 198 3.77 -11.64 -17.02
C LEU A 198 2.94 -11.61 -15.73
N GLU A 199 3.58 -11.71 -14.58
CA GLU A 199 2.94 -11.51 -13.29
C GLU A 199 2.83 -10.03 -12.92
N THR A 200 3.95 -9.32 -12.93
CA THR A 200 4.06 -7.97 -12.38
C THR A 200 3.27 -6.95 -13.19
N LEU A 201 3.30 -7.05 -14.52
CA LEU A 201 2.67 -6.06 -15.40
C LEU A 201 1.14 -6.10 -15.30
N PRO A 202 0.44 -7.25 -15.48
CA PRO A 202 -1.00 -7.32 -15.30
C PRO A 202 -1.44 -6.99 -13.87
N LEU A 203 -0.69 -7.41 -12.84
CA LEU A 203 -0.99 -7.06 -11.45
C LEU A 203 -0.95 -5.54 -11.22
N THR A 204 0.07 -4.87 -11.75
CA THR A 204 0.23 -3.42 -11.65
C THR A 204 -0.87 -2.68 -12.40
N ILE A 205 -1.19 -3.10 -13.63
CA ILE A 205 -2.29 -2.54 -14.41
C ILE A 205 -3.61 -2.73 -13.67
N ALA A 206 -3.86 -3.93 -13.13
CA ALA A 206 -5.05 -4.24 -12.35
C ALA A 206 -5.20 -3.29 -11.17
N PHE A 207 -4.12 -3.02 -10.42
CA PHE A 207 -4.13 -2.08 -9.31
C PHE A 207 -4.47 -0.65 -9.76
N ILE A 208 -3.78 -0.13 -10.79
CA ILE A 208 -4.01 1.22 -11.31
C ILE A 208 -5.46 1.40 -11.78
N LEU A 209 -6.03 0.39 -12.42
CA LEU A 209 -7.44 0.40 -12.82
C LEU A 209 -8.37 0.36 -11.62
N GLN A 210 -8.07 -0.47 -10.61
CA GLN A 210 -8.88 -0.59 -9.40
C GLN A 210 -8.92 0.72 -8.61
N LEU A 211 -7.81 1.47 -8.56
CA LEU A 211 -7.74 2.81 -7.97
C LEU A 211 -8.68 3.83 -8.61
N ARG A 212 -9.18 3.60 -9.84
CA ARG A 212 -10.19 4.48 -10.47
C ARG A 212 -11.55 4.44 -9.78
N SER A 213 -11.74 3.52 -8.83
CA SER A 213 -12.97 3.36 -8.04
C SER A 213 -12.73 3.48 -6.53
N SER A 214 -11.53 3.89 -6.10
CA SER A 214 -11.14 3.89 -4.68
C SER A 214 -11.84 4.97 -3.85
N TYR A 215 -12.19 4.61 -2.62
CA TYR A 215 -12.76 5.51 -1.63
C TYR A 215 -12.07 5.31 -0.28
N ASN A 216 -12.13 6.34 0.57
CA ASN A 216 -11.65 6.23 1.94
C ASN A 216 -12.65 5.42 2.78
N ASP A 217 -12.22 4.36 3.45
CA ASP A 217 -13.07 3.44 4.21
C ASP A 217 -13.81 4.10 5.37
N TRP A 218 -13.25 5.16 5.96
CA TRP A 218 -13.95 5.96 6.96
C TRP A 218 -15.23 6.61 6.43
N LEU A 219 -15.28 6.94 5.13
CA LEU A 219 -16.52 7.42 4.50
C LEU A 219 -17.57 6.31 4.45
N LYS A 220 -17.17 5.06 4.21
CA LYS A 220 -18.06 3.91 4.19
C LYS A 220 -18.59 3.60 5.59
N THR A 221 -17.73 3.61 6.60
CA THR A 221 -18.14 3.43 8.01
C THR A 221 -19.07 4.55 8.45
N SER A 222 -18.77 5.81 8.09
CA SER A 222 -19.58 6.98 8.45
C SER A 222 -20.90 7.08 7.70
N PHE A 223 -20.95 6.54 6.47
CA PHE A 223 -22.09 6.63 5.55
C PHE A 223 -22.38 5.28 4.88
N PRO A 224 -22.79 4.25 5.65
CA PRO A 224 -22.99 2.90 5.12
C PRO A 224 -24.14 2.83 4.10
N MET A 225 -25.00 3.85 4.09
CA MET A 225 -26.12 3.97 3.17
C MET A 225 -25.73 4.39 1.74
N PHE A 226 -24.47 4.75 1.48
CA PHE A 226 -23.99 5.13 0.15
C PHE A 226 -23.34 3.96 -0.59
N THR A 227 -23.63 3.86 -1.88
CA THR A 227 -22.98 2.90 -2.79
C THR A 227 -21.51 3.26 -3.01
N GLU A 228 -20.69 2.30 -3.46
CA GLU A 228 -19.27 2.55 -3.75
C GLU A 228 -19.05 3.65 -4.80
N LYS A 229 -19.92 3.74 -5.82
CA LYS A 229 -19.88 4.83 -6.81
C LYS A 229 -20.14 6.21 -6.18
N GLN A 230 -21.03 6.28 -5.20
CA GLN A 230 -21.33 7.50 -4.46
C GLN A 230 -20.17 7.88 -3.52
N LEU A 231 -19.63 6.90 -2.77
CA LEU A 231 -18.46 7.08 -1.91
C LEU A 231 -17.23 7.54 -2.71
N PHE A 232 -17.01 6.98 -3.91
CA PHE A 232 -15.97 7.43 -4.83
C PHE A 232 -16.11 8.91 -5.20
N LYS A 233 -17.33 9.38 -5.53
CA LYS A 233 -17.59 10.80 -5.83
C LYS A 233 -17.25 11.70 -4.64
N ILE A 234 -17.63 11.31 -3.43
CA ILE A 234 -17.31 12.05 -2.20
C ILE A 234 -15.80 12.03 -1.94
N SER A 235 -15.15 10.89 -2.14
CA SER A 235 -13.72 10.68 -1.92
C SER A 235 -12.86 11.60 -2.81
N LYS A 236 -13.33 12.03 -3.98
CA LYS A 236 -12.58 13.02 -4.77
C LYS A 236 -12.41 14.38 -4.09
N HIS A 237 -13.28 14.71 -3.15
CA HIS A 237 -13.34 16.03 -2.51
C HIS A 237 -13.15 15.96 -0.98
N HIS A 238 -12.52 14.89 -0.48
CA HIS A 238 -12.09 14.82 0.92
C HIS A 238 -10.65 15.34 1.08
N LYS A 239 -10.25 15.70 2.29
CA LYS A 239 -8.86 15.92 2.70
C LYS A 239 -8.63 15.28 4.06
N VAL A 240 -7.47 14.65 4.25
CA VAL A 240 -7.02 14.21 5.57
C VAL A 240 -6.24 15.38 6.18
N ILE A 241 -6.59 15.79 7.39
CA ILE A 241 -5.97 16.91 8.10
C ILE A 241 -5.57 16.44 9.49
N GLN A 242 -4.35 16.79 9.90
CA GLN A 242 -3.84 16.54 11.25
C GLN A 242 -3.84 17.85 12.02
N TYR A 243 -4.26 17.76 13.29
CA TYR A 243 -4.28 18.84 14.26
C TYR A 243 -3.51 18.41 15.50
N LYS A 244 -2.88 19.37 16.18
CA LYS A 244 -2.18 19.16 17.44
C LYS A 244 -3.10 19.36 18.63
N LYS A 245 -2.74 18.75 19.75
CA LYS A 245 -3.41 19.01 21.04
C LYS A 245 -3.52 20.51 21.29
N GLY A 246 -4.74 20.99 21.58
CA GLY A 246 -5.05 22.40 21.81
C GLY A 246 -5.58 23.15 20.58
N ASP A 247 -5.40 22.63 19.37
CA ASP A 247 -5.88 23.29 18.15
C ASP A 247 -7.41 23.39 18.12
N VAL A 248 -7.91 24.52 17.64
CA VAL A 248 -9.35 24.73 17.42
C VAL A 248 -9.68 24.47 15.95
N ILE A 249 -10.52 23.47 15.69
CA ILE A 249 -10.90 23.08 14.32
C ILE A 249 -12.02 23.96 13.77
N LEU A 250 -12.97 24.31 14.63
CA LEU A 250 -14.12 25.17 14.32
C LEU A 250 -14.41 26.05 15.53
N CYS A 251 -14.63 27.33 15.29
CA CYS A 251 -15.07 28.30 16.28
C CYS A 251 -16.57 28.59 16.17
N GLU A 252 -17.19 28.98 17.28
CA GLU A 252 -18.52 29.58 17.27
C GLU A 252 -18.52 30.84 16.37
N GLY A 253 -19.43 30.89 15.40
CA GLY A 253 -19.52 31.92 14.36
C GLY A 253 -18.99 31.49 12.99
N ASP A 254 -18.21 30.41 12.91
CA ASP A 254 -17.62 29.98 11.64
C ASP A 254 -18.68 29.51 10.65
N ASN A 255 -18.58 30.01 9.41
CA ASN A 255 -19.43 29.59 8.30
C ASN A 255 -18.80 28.41 7.53
N ASP A 256 -18.36 27.38 8.26
CA ASP A 256 -17.80 26.18 7.66
C ASP A 256 -18.93 25.28 7.12
N LYS A 257 -18.86 24.98 5.82
CA LYS A 257 -19.80 24.12 5.09
C LYS A 257 -19.17 22.77 4.76
N ASN A 258 -18.29 22.29 5.62
CA ASN A 258 -17.68 20.97 5.52
C ASN A 258 -18.16 20.07 6.64
N LEU A 259 -18.05 18.78 6.40
CA LEU A 259 -18.31 17.73 7.36
C LEU A 259 -16.97 17.12 7.77
N TYR A 260 -16.82 16.79 9.04
CA TYR A 260 -15.61 16.20 9.58
C TYR A 260 -15.91 14.83 10.16
N ILE A 261 -15.00 13.88 9.93
CA ILE A 261 -15.00 12.53 10.51
C ILE A 261 -13.68 12.38 11.27
N ILE A 262 -13.73 11.98 12.53
CA ILE A 262 -12.53 11.75 13.34
C ILE A 262 -11.99 10.36 13.04
N THR A 263 -10.72 10.28 12.64
CA THR A 263 -10.04 9.00 12.36
C THR A 263 -9.06 8.61 13.47
N THR A 264 -8.52 9.58 14.21
CA THR A 264 -7.77 9.37 15.46
C THR A 264 -7.94 10.55 16.42
N GLY A 265 -7.84 10.28 17.72
CA GLY A 265 -7.78 11.31 18.77
C GLY A 265 -9.13 11.75 19.34
N LEU A 266 -9.10 12.76 20.20
CA LEU A 266 -10.25 13.25 20.97
C LEU A 266 -10.48 14.75 20.76
N ILE A 267 -11.75 15.15 20.58
CA ILE A 267 -12.16 16.55 20.42
C ILE A 267 -13.22 16.89 21.47
N LYS A 268 -13.06 18.02 22.18
CA LYS A 268 -14.15 18.60 22.97
C LYS A 268 -14.98 19.54 22.10
N GLN A 269 -16.29 19.44 22.23
CA GLN A 269 -17.23 20.47 21.79
C GLN A 269 -17.61 21.33 22.99
N SER A 270 -17.38 22.63 22.91
CA SER A 270 -17.69 23.58 23.96
C SER A 270 -18.51 24.76 23.44
N ARG A 271 -19.09 25.52 24.38
CA ARG A 271 -19.73 26.80 24.12
C ARG A 271 -19.25 27.82 25.13
N LYS A 272 -19.00 29.05 24.69
CA LYS A 272 -18.61 30.15 25.58
C LYS A 272 -19.85 30.66 26.32
N GLN A 273 -19.75 30.78 27.64
CA GLN A 273 -20.79 31.37 28.47
C GLN A 273 -20.63 32.91 28.56
N ARG A 274 -21.69 33.62 28.95
CA ARG A 274 -21.68 35.09 29.13
C ARG A 274 -20.60 35.58 30.12
N ASN A 275 -20.23 34.75 31.09
CA ASN A 275 -19.18 35.04 32.08
C ASN A 275 -17.76 34.73 31.59
N GLY A 276 -17.58 34.37 30.31
CA GLY A 276 -16.29 34.01 29.72
C GLY A 276 -15.84 32.56 29.95
N ARG A 277 -16.51 31.79 30.82
CA ARG A 277 -16.18 30.37 31.06
C ARG A 277 -16.63 29.49 29.89
N GLU A 278 -15.89 28.41 29.64
CA GLU A 278 -16.28 27.39 28.66
C GLU A 278 -17.12 26.30 29.33
N ARG A 279 -18.25 25.94 28.71
CA ARG A 279 -19.00 24.74 29.06
C ARG A 279 -18.76 23.66 28.02
N ILE A 280 -18.19 22.53 28.44
CA ILE A 280 -18.06 21.34 27.59
C ILE A 280 -19.45 20.71 27.42
N LEU A 281 -19.85 20.45 26.18
CA LEU A 281 -21.14 19.87 25.83
C LEU A 281 -21.03 18.38 25.53
N LYS A 282 -19.99 17.97 24.81
CA LYS A 282 -19.72 16.58 24.41
C LYS A 282 -18.24 16.41 24.07
N ILE A 283 -17.70 15.23 24.32
CA ILE A 283 -16.41 14.76 23.79
C ILE A 283 -16.69 13.82 22.62
N PHE A 284 -15.92 13.99 21.54
CA PHE A 284 -16.00 13.19 20.33
C PHE A 284 -14.71 12.39 20.19
N SER A 285 -14.81 11.16 19.69
CA SER A 285 -13.69 10.22 19.52
C SER A 285 -13.63 9.67 18.09
N GLU A 286 -12.82 8.63 17.84
CA GLU A 286 -12.79 7.95 16.54
C GLU A 286 -14.20 7.55 16.07
N GLU A 287 -14.43 7.59 14.75
CA GLU A 287 -15.72 7.36 14.06
C GLU A 287 -16.79 8.45 14.24
N ASP A 288 -16.67 9.32 15.24
CA ASP A 288 -17.60 10.42 15.42
C ASP A 288 -17.52 11.43 14.27
N ARG A 289 -18.65 12.12 14.06
CA ARG A 289 -18.83 13.14 13.01
C ARG A 289 -19.19 14.49 13.61
N PHE A 290 -18.65 15.57 13.05
CA PHE A 290 -18.99 16.94 13.46
C PHE A 290 -18.97 17.96 12.30
N GLY A 291 -19.38 19.21 12.57
CA GLY A 291 -19.45 20.30 11.58
C GLY A 291 -20.63 20.24 10.58
N GLY A 292 -21.17 19.04 10.31
CA GLY A 292 -22.22 18.77 9.30
C GLY A 292 -23.53 19.56 9.44
N LEU A 293 -23.75 20.26 10.55
CA LEU A 293 -24.88 21.18 10.73
C LEU A 293 -24.87 22.30 9.69
N GLY A 294 -23.72 22.90 9.37
CA GLY A 294 -23.64 23.97 8.36
C GLY A 294 -23.92 23.47 6.94
N VAL A 295 -23.62 22.20 6.67
CA VAL A 295 -23.91 21.52 5.40
C VAL A 295 -25.43 21.36 5.21
N ILE A 296 -26.15 20.88 6.23
CA ILE A 296 -27.58 20.57 6.12
C ILE A 296 -28.44 21.82 6.34
N THR A 297 -28.12 22.63 7.34
CA THR A 297 -28.99 23.73 7.82
C THR A 297 -28.65 25.11 7.23
N LYS A 298 -27.53 25.24 6.51
CA LYS A 298 -26.96 26.53 6.03
C LYS A 298 -26.66 27.56 7.13
N LYS A 299 -26.68 27.18 8.41
CA LYS A 299 -26.38 28.07 9.55
C LYS A 299 -24.91 27.96 9.96
N ALA A 300 -24.34 29.05 10.48
CA ALA A 300 -22.99 29.06 11.04
C ALA A 300 -22.88 28.15 12.28
N SER A 301 -21.67 27.68 12.59
CA SER A 301 -21.43 26.87 13.78
C SER A 301 -21.76 27.67 15.04
N ASN A 302 -22.56 27.13 15.94
CA ASN A 302 -22.87 27.75 17.24
C ASN A 302 -22.04 27.15 18.40
N LYS A 303 -20.98 26.41 18.06
CA LYS A 303 -20.15 25.66 19.02
C LYS A 303 -18.69 25.67 18.56
N THR A 304 -17.80 25.62 19.54
CA THR A 304 -16.34 25.50 19.32
C THR A 304 -15.91 24.06 19.47
N TYR A 305 -14.98 23.61 18.63
CA TYR A 305 -14.41 22.26 18.64
C TYR A 305 -12.89 22.35 18.81
N THR A 306 -12.38 21.83 19.92
CA THR A 306 -10.95 21.91 20.29
C THR A 306 -10.36 20.52 20.50
N CYS A 307 -9.16 20.30 19.98
CA CYS A 307 -8.45 19.03 20.11
C CYS A 307 -7.95 18.82 21.55
N LEU A 308 -8.31 17.71 22.17
CA LEU A 308 -7.81 17.29 23.50
C LEU A 308 -6.51 16.49 23.40
N THR A 309 -6.27 15.86 22.25
CA THR A 309 -5.06 15.12 21.87
C THR A 309 -4.58 15.60 20.51
N ASP A 310 -3.50 15.04 19.98
CA ASP A 310 -3.27 15.06 18.53
C ASP A 310 -4.44 14.33 17.84
N VAL A 311 -4.96 14.92 16.76
CA VAL A 311 -6.21 14.48 16.11
C VAL A 311 -6.00 14.42 14.61
N GLU A 312 -6.48 13.35 13.98
CA GLU A 312 -6.61 13.25 12.53
C GLU A 312 -8.10 13.24 12.15
N VAL A 313 -8.45 14.06 11.15
CA VAL A 313 -9.82 14.12 10.62
C VAL A 313 -9.83 14.00 9.10
N ILE A 314 -10.91 13.42 8.59
CA ILE A 314 -11.30 13.54 7.20
C ILE A 314 -12.28 14.69 7.05
N LYS A 315 -11.82 15.76 6.41
CA LYS A 315 -12.65 16.89 5.98
C LYS A 315 -13.30 16.58 4.65
N VAL A 316 -14.63 16.50 4.63
CA VAL A 316 -15.45 16.23 3.45
C VAL A 316 -16.13 17.51 2.99
N ASN A 317 -15.99 17.83 1.70
CA ASN A 317 -16.68 18.98 1.13
C ASN A 317 -18.21 18.83 1.18
N GLY A 318 -18.90 19.76 1.84
CA GLY A 318 -20.35 19.66 2.02
C GLY A 318 -21.16 19.76 0.73
N LYS A 319 -20.70 20.51 -0.29
CA LYS A 319 -21.38 20.56 -1.60
C LYS A 319 -21.32 19.20 -2.29
N ALA A 320 -20.15 18.55 -2.29
CA ALA A 320 -19.98 17.21 -2.84
C ALA A 320 -20.76 16.14 -2.06
N PHE A 321 -20.85 16.27 -0.73
CA PHE A 321 -21.69 15.40 0.08
C PHE A 321 -23.18 15.56 -0.28
N LEU A 322 -23.67 16.79 -0.36
CA LEU A 322 -25.07 17.09 -0.67
C LEU A 322 -25.48 16.68 -2.08
N SER A 323 -24.59 16.83 -3.08
CA SER A 323 -24.92 16.42 -4.46
C SER A 323 -25.16 14.91 -4.57
N VAL A 324 -24.48 14.13 -3.73
CA VAL A 324 -24.67 12.68 -3.64
C VAL A 324 -25.90 12.32 -2.81
N PHE A 325 -26.12 13.03 -1.70
CA PHE A 325 -27.25 12.81 -0.80
C PHE A 325 -28.60 13.16 -1.44
N ARG A 326 -28.68 14.26 -2.19
CA ARG A 326 -29.93 14.72 -2.82
C ARG A 326 -30.40 13.85 -3.97
N ASN A 327 -29.50 13.19 -4.70
CA ASN A 327 -29.87 12.22 -5.75
C ASN A 327 -30.45 10.90 -5.21
N LYS A 328 -30.81 10.86 -3.92
CA LYS A 328 -31.37 9.70 -3.22
C LYS A 328 -32.81 9.96 -2.74
N ILE A 329 -33.25 11.22 -2.77
CA ILE A 329 -34.62 11.67 -2.52
C ILE A 329 -35.17 12.08 -3.88
#